data_AF-A0A2J8X306-F1
#
_entry.id   AF-A0A2J8X306-F1
#
_cell.length_a   1.000
_cell.length_b   1.000
_cell.length_c   1.000
_cell.angle_alpha   90.00
_cell.angle_beta   90.00
_cell.angle_gamma   90.00
#
_symmetry.space_group_name_H-M   'P 1'
#
loop_
_entity.id
_entity.type
_entity.pdbx_description
1 polymer ?
#
loop_
_entity_poly.entity_id
_entity_poly.type
_entity_poly.pdbx_seq_one_letter_code
_entity_poly.pdbx_strand_id
1 'polypeptide(L)'
;MEIPPVELPPEEPPNICQLIPELELLPEKEKEKEKEKEDDEEEEDEDASGGDQDQEERRWNKRTQQMLHGLQRALAKTGAESISLLELCRNTNRKQAAAKFYSFLVLKKQQAIELTQEEPYSDIIATPGPRFHII
;
A
#
# COMPACT_ATOMS: atom_id res chain seq x y z
N MET A 1 -33.40 19.97 35.29
CA MET A 1 -32.55 18.76 35.17
C MET A 1 -31.51 19.08 34.12
N GLU A 2 -30.29 19.40 34.54
CA GLU A 2 -29.16 19.55 33.61
C GLU A 2 -28.82 18.17 33.05
N ILE A 3 -28.72 18.09 31.73
CA ILE A 3 -28.33 16.89 31.01
C ILE A 3 -26.80 16.83 31.08
N PRO A 4 -26.19 15.75 31.61
CA PRO A 4 -24.74 15.66 31.69
C PRO A 4 -24.13 15.62 30.28
N PRO A 5 -22.94 16.22 30.05
CA PRO A 5 -22.29 16.20 28.76
C PRO A 5 -21.89 14.75 28.41
N VAL A 6 -22.32 14.29 27.23
CA VAL A 6 -21.92 13.01 26.67
C VAL A 6 -20.46 13.14 26.23
N GLU A 7 -19.55 12.47 26.94
CA GLU A 7 -18.17 12.28 26.47
C GLU A 7 -18.21 11.46 25.17
N LEU A 8 -17.91 12.12 24.06
CA LEU A 8 -17.69 11.45 22.78
C LEU A 8 -16.43 10.58 22.89
N PRO A 9 -16.45 9.34 22.37
CA PRO A 9 -15.26 8.50 22.32
C PRO A 9 -14.16 9.18 21.48
N PRO A 10 -12.87 8.93 21.77
CA PRO A 10 -11.79 9.46 20.96
C PRO A 10 -11.95 8.99 19.51
N GLU A 11 -11.97 9.93 18.57
CA GLU A 11 -11.97 9.59 17.15
C GLU A 11 -10.73 8.74 16.84
N GLU A 12 -10.94 7.52 16.37
CA GLU A 12 -9.85 6.70 15.85
C GLU A 12 -9.20 7.49 14.69
N PRO A 13 -7.86 7.64 14.68
CA PRO A 13 -7.18 8.33 13.58
C PRO A 13 -7.58 7.66 12.26
N PRO A 14 -7.73 8.42 11.17
CA PRO A 14 -8.21 7.90 9.91
C PRO A 14 -7.41 6.66 9.52
N ASN A 15 -8.09 5.52 9.42
CA ASN A 15 -7.48 4.22 9.20
C ASN A 15 -6.72 4.27 7.86
N ILE A 16 -5.38 4.25 7.92
CA ILE A 16 -4.50 4.48 6.76
C ILE A 16 -4.81 3.47 5.63
N CYS A 17 -5.34 2.28 5.97
CA CYS A 17 -5.79 1.31 4.98
C CYS A 17 -6.85 1.87 4.02
N GLN A 18 -7.76 2.72 4.49
CA GLN A 18 -8.80 3.34 3.66
C GLN A 18 -8.23 4.40 2.71
N LEU A 19 -7.00 4.89 2.98
CA LEU A 19 -6.32 5.88 2.15
C LEU A 19 -5.53 5.25 1.00
N ILE A 20 -5.45 3.91 0.93
CA ILE A 20 -4.83 3.16 -0.18
C ILE A 20 -5.81 2.12 -0.77
N PRO A 21 -6.95 2.53 -1.36
CA PRO A 21 -7.93 1.59 -1.95
C PRO A 21 -7.38 0.83 -3.16
N GLU A 22 -6.41 1.39 -3.88
CA GLU A 22 -5.84 0.79 -5.09
C GLU A 22 -5.15 -0.55 -4.83
N LEU A 23 -4.75 -0.84 -3.58
CA LEU A 23 -4.16 -2.13 -3.24
C LEU A 23 -5.21 -3.26 -3.12
N GLU A 24 -6.48 -2.90 -3.04
CA GLU A 24 -7.63 -3.80 -2.85
C GLU A 24 -8.21 -4.30 -4.19
N LEU A 25 -7.98 -3.58 -5.29
CA LEU A 25 -8.71 -3.73 -6.56
C LEU A 25 -8.03 -4.59 -7.65
N LEU A 26 -7.26 -5.63 -7.32
CA LEU A 26 -6.85 -6.58 -8.37
C LEU A 26 -7.65 -7.89 -8.31
N PRO A 27 -8.30 -8.28 -9.43
CA PRO A 27 -9.20 -9.42 -9.48
C PRO A 27 -8.46 -10.70 -9.13
N GLU A 28 -9.08 -11.47 -8.25
CA GLU A 28 -8.73 -12.85 -8.00
C GLU A 28 -8.93 -13.61 -9.31
N LYS A 29 -7.86 -13.86 -10.07
CA LYS A 29 -7.89 -14.85 -11.16
C LYS A 29 -7.98 -16.24 -10.53
N GLU A 30 -9.15 -16.57 -9.99
CA GLU A 30 -9.58 -17.96 -9.90
C GLU A 30 -9.84 -18.44 -11.32
N LYS A 31 -9.12 -19.49 -11.73
CA LYS A 31 -9.26 -20.11 -13.04
C LYS A 31 -10.58 -20.86 -13.10
N GLU A 32 -11.65 -20.25 -13.58
CA GLU A 32 -12.76 -21.00 -14.21
C GLU A 32 -13.24 -20.30 -15.48
N LYS A 33 -13.62 -21.13 -16.45
CA LYS A 33 -13.70 -20.88 -17.89
C LYS A 33 -14.92 -20.06 -18.34
N GLU A 34 -14.69 -19.39 -19.48
CA GLU A 34 -15.61 -19.04 -20.57
C GLU A 34 -16.45 -17.73 -20.53
N LYS A 35 -16.04 -16.83 -21.45
CA LYS A 35 -16.82 -16.06 -22.45
C LYS A 35 -17.09 -14.55 -22.25
N GLU A 36 -16.33 -13.77 -23.04
CA GLU A 36 -16.67 -12.59 -23.86
C GLU A 36 -17.40 -11.37 -23.27
N LYS A 37 -16.66 -10.26 -23.12
CA LYS A 37 -16.80 -8.95 -23.84
C LYS A 37 -15.91 -7.92 -23.13
N GLU A 38 -14.79 -7.52 -23.71
CA GLU A 38 -14.66 -6.37 -24.64
C GLU A 38 -15.07 -5.06 -23.95
N ASP A 39 -14.12 -4.43 -23.27
CA ASP A 39 -14.02 -2.98 -23.23
C ASP A 39 -12.53 -2.61 -23.25
N ASP A 40 -12.26 -1.59 -24.04
CA ASP A 40 -11.02 -1.25 -24.71
C ASP A 40 -10.46 -0.02 -24.02
N GLU A 41 -9.31 -0.15 -23.38
CA GLU A 41 -8.41 0.99 -23.16
C GLU A 41 -7.02 0.53 -23.60
N GLU A 42 -6.73 0.82 -24.87
CA GLU A 42 -5.41 0.82 -25.48
C GLU A 42 -4.47 1.77 -24.70
N GLU A 43 -3.48 1.20 -24.02
CA GLU A 43 -2.17 1.83 -23.88
C GLU A 43 -1.17 0.81 -24.42
N GLU A 44 -0.60 1.12 -25.59
CA GLU A 44 0.50 0.40 -26.21
C GLU A 44 1.69 0.29 -25.24
N ASP A 45 2.11 -0.93 -24.93
CA ASP A 45 3.51 -1.21 -24.63
C ASP A 45 3.88 -2.49 -25.39
N GLU A 46 4.54 -2.26 -26.53
CA GLU A 46 5.20 -3.25 -27.36
C GLU A 46 6.25 -4.06 -26.56
N ASP A 47 6.50 -5.28 -27.02
CA ASP A 47 7.55 -6.21 -26.58
C ASP A 47 7.39 -6.88 -25.20
N ALA A 48 6.44 -7.81 -25.12
CA ALA A 48 6.46 -8.89 -24.13
C ALA A 48 7.42 -10.03 -24.56
N SER A 49 8.72 -9.70 -24.68
CA SER A 49 9.83 -10.68 -24.72
C SER A 49 10.75 -10.56 -23.50
N GLY A 50 10.22 -10.07 -22.37
CA GLY A 50 10.87 -10.20 -21.07
C GLY A 50 10.38 -11.49 -20.41
N GLY A 51 11.30 -12.29 -19.84
CA GLY A 51 10.92 -13.50 -19.10
C GLY A 51 9.92 -13.20 -17.98
N ASP A 52 9.28 -14.24 -17.43
CA ASP A 52 8.30 -14.14 -16.32
C ASP A 52 8.78 -13.21 -15.18
N GLN A 53 10.09 -13.20 -14.94
CA GLN A 53 10.78 -12.34 -13.98
C GLN A 53 10.73 -10.83 -14.30
N ASP A 54 10.87 -10.43 -15.56
CA ASP A 54 10.80 -9.02 -16.01
C ASP A 54 9.36 -8.49 -15.91
N GLN A 55 8.36 -9.34 -16.22
CA GLN A 55 6.96 -8.98 -16.04
C GLN A 55 6.60 -8.82 -14.56
N GLU A 56 7.09 -9.73 -13.71
CA GLU A 56 6.86 -9.67 -12.27
C GLU A 56 7.53 -8.43 -11.65
N GLU A 57 8.74 -8.08 -12.10
CA GLU A 57 9.44 -6.86 -11.68
C GLU A 57 8.70 -5.58 -12.12
N ARG A 58 8.23 -5.50 -13.37
CA ARG A 58 7.42 -4.36 -13.87
C ARG A 58 6.12 -4.21 -13.08
N ARG A 59 5.39 -5.30 -12.86
CA ARG A 59 4.15 -5.31 -12.04
C ARG A 59 4.42 -4.87 -10.61
N TRP A 60 5.51 -5.36 -10.05
CA TRP A 60 5.92 -5.03 -8.69
C TRP A 60 6.26 -3.55 -8.53
N ASN A 61 6.88 -2.96 -9.54
CA ASN A 61 7.23 -1.54 -9.56
C ASN A 61 5.97 -0.65 -9.54
N LYS A 62 4.95 -0.99 -10.34
CA LYS A 62 3.66 -0.25 -10.35
C LYS A 62 2.96 -0.30 -8.99
N ARG A 63 2.90 -1.49 -8.37
CA ARG A 63 2.31 -1.66 -7.02
C ARG A 63 3.07 -0.88 -5.95
N THR A 64 4.38 -0.85 -6.06
CA THR A 64 5.27 -0.15 -5.13
C THR A 64 5.12 1.37 -5.27
N GLN A 65 4.95 1.88 -6.49
CA GLN A 65 4.63 3.29 -6.73
C GLN A 65 3.26 3.68 -6.17
N GLN A 66 2.23 2.86 -6.37
CA GLN A 66 0.92 3.09 -5.74
C GLN A 66 1.03 3.13 -4.21
N MET A 67 1.81 2.22 -3.61
CA MET A 67 2.10 2.26 -2.19
C MET A 67 2.76 3.57 -1.79
N LEU A 68 3.80 4.02 -2.52
CA LEU A 68 4.49 5.28 -2.23
C LEU A 68 3.54 6.48 -2.24
N HIS A 69 2.71 6.62 -3.28
CA HIS A 69 1.73 7.71 -3.37
C HIS A 69 0.68 7.63 -2.26
N GLY A 70 0.27 6.42 -1.88
CA GLY A 70 -0.61 6.19 -0.74
C GLY A 70 0.01 6.67 0.58
N LEU A 71 1.28 6.33 0.82
CA LEU A 71 2.03 6.79 1.99
C LEU A 71 2.20 8.32 1.97
N GLN A 72 2.61 8.91 0.85
CA GLN A 72 2.73 10.37 0.70
C GLN A 72 1.43 11.08 1.06
N ARG A 73 0.30 10.60 0.53
CA ARG A 73 -1.03 11.14 0.80
C ARG A 73 -1.43 10.99 2.26
N ALA A 74 -1.12 9.84 2.87
CA ALA A 74 -1.41 9.59 4.28
C ALA A 74 -0.64 10.57 5.17
N LEU A 75 0.69 10.71 4.99
CA LEU A 75 1.49 11.66 5.76
C LEU A 75 1.03 13.11 5.54
N ALA A 76 0.74 13.51 4.30
CA ALA A 76 0.30 14.87 4.00
C ALA A 76 -1.05 15.21 4.65
N LYS A 77 -1.96 14.24 4.78
CA LYS A 77 -3.28 14.43 5.39
C LYS A 77 -3.24 14.39 6.91
N THR A 78 -2.48 13.47 7.50
CA THR A 78 -2.45 13.29 8.96
C THR A 78 -1.42 14.16 9.64
N GLY A 79 -0.44 14.70 8.89
CA GLY A 79 0.73 15.37 9.44
C GLY A 79 1.65 14.44 10.22
N ALA A 80 1.46 13.11 10.11
CA ALA A 80 2.30 12.14 10.79
C ALA A 80 3.70 12.10 10.15
N GLU A 81 4.73 11.95 10.97
CA GLU A 81 6.12 11.82 10.52
C GLU A 81 6.48 10.36 10.20
N SER A 82 5.63 9.41 10.60
CA SER A 82 5.86 7.98 10.45
C SER A 82 4.58 7.18 10.24
N ILE A 83 4.69 6.01 9.61
CA ILE A 83 3.60 5.07 9.39
C ILE A 83 3.92 3.71 10.01
N SER A 84 2.96 3.18 10.77
CA SER A 84 2.98 1.82 11.29
C SER A 84 2.57 0.81 10.22
N LEU A 85 3.38 -0.22 10.00
CA LEU A 85 3.02 -1.32 9.11
C LEU A 85 1.87 -2.16 9.69
N LEU A 86 1.84 -2.35 11.02
CA LEU A 86 0.77 -3.09 11.68
C LEU A 86 -0.58 -2.42 11.47
N GLU A 87 -0.66 -1.10 11.63
CA GLU A 87 -1.88 -0.33 11.37
C GLU A 87 -2.25 -0.38 9.89
N LEU A 88 -1.25 -0.32 8.98
CA LEU A 88 -1.49 -0.45 7.54
C LEU A 88 -1.98 -1.85 7.13
N CYS A 89 -1.65 -2.89 7.90
CA CYS A 89 -2.14 -4.25 7.66
C CYS A 89 -3.44 -4.56 8.40
N ARG A 90 -3.96 -3.62 9.19
CA ARG A 90 -5.22 -3.79 9.93
C ARG A 90 -6.36 -4.05 8.94
N ASN A 91 -7.17 -5.08 9.24
CA ASN A 91 -8.29 -5.54 8.41
C ASN A 91 -7.92 -6.02 7.00
N THR A 92 -6.66 -6.43 6.76
CA THR A 92 -6.25 -7.03 5.48
C THR A 92 -6.07 -8.54 5.57
N ASN A 93 -6.24 -9.22 4.44
CA ASN A 93 -5.98 -10.66 4.38
C ASN A 93 -4.47 -10.95 4.32
N ARG A 94 -4.08 -12.20 4.58
CA ARG A 94 -2.67 -12.62 4.63
C ARG A 94 -1.89 -12.31 3.35
N LYS A 95 -2.54 -12.44 2.19
CA LYS A 95 -1.95 -12.17 0.88
C LYS A 95 -1.67 -10.67 0.70
N GLN A 96 -2.62 -9.81 1.08
CA GLN A 96 -2.48 -8.36 1.06
C GLN A 96 -1.40 -7.90 2.03
N ALA A 97 -1.38 -8.40 3.27
CA ALA A 97 -0.35 -8.07 4.26
C ALA A 97 1.05 -8.43 3.76
N ALA A 98 1.23 -9.62 3.18
CA ALA A 98 2.50 -10.03 2.59
C ALA A 98 2.92 -9.13 1.40
N ALA A 99 1.97 -8.74 0.55
CA ALA A 99 2.24 -7.80 -0.53
C ALA A 99 2.65 -6.42 0.01
N LYS A 100 1.93 -5.86 0.99
CA LYS A 100 2.29 -4.59 1.64
C LYS A 100 3.70 -4.63 2.24
N PHE A 101 4.01 -5.71 2.95
CA PHE A 101 5.32 -5.93 3.55
C PHE A 101 6.43 -5.96 2.49
N TYR A 102 6.26 -6.74 1.43
CA TYR A 102 7.24 -6.75 0.34
C TYR A 102 7.37 -5.35 -0.30
N SER A 103 6.28 -4.55 -0.40
CA SER A 103 6.36 -3.21 -1.01
C SER A 103 7.20 -2.28 -0.16
N PHE A 104 7.12 -2.41 1.16
CA PHE A 104 8.00 -1.68 2.07
C PHE A 104 9.47 -2.06 1.85
N LEU A 105 9.79 -3.34 1.62
CA LEU A 105 11.15 -3.77 1.32
C LEU A 105 11.70 -3.13 0.03
N VAL A 106 10.88 -3.03 -1.01
CA VAL A 106 11.30 -2.41 -2.27
C VAL A 106 11.43 -0.89 -2.15
N LEU A 107 10.51 -0.22 -1.44
CA LEU A 107 10.65 1.20 -1.14
C LEU A 107 11.91 1.50 -0.32
N LYS A 108 12.26 0.61 0.63
CA LYS A 108 13.50 0.72 1.40
C LYS A 108 14.74 0.53 0.51
N LYS A 109 14.72 -0.46 -0.40
CA LYS A 109 15.78 -0.68 -1.39
C LYS A 109 16.00 0.55 -2.28
N GLN A 110 14.91 1.24 -2.65
CA GLN A 110 14.94 2.46 -3.47
C GLN A 110 15.23 3.74 -2.68
N GLN A 111 15.49 3.65 -1.36
CA GLN A 111 15.68 4.80 -0.45
C GLN A 111 14.49 5.77 -0.43
N ALA A 112 13.30 5.29 -0.78
CA ALA A 112 12.07 6.05 -0.72
C ALA A 112 11.60 6.19 0.74
N ILE A 113 11.76 5.13 1.53
CA ILE A 113 11.40 5.08 2.95
C ILE A 113 12.54 4.50 3.77
N GLU A 114 12.61 4.87 5.04
CA GLU A 114 13.44 4.23 6.06
C GLU A 114 12.55 3.37 6.97
N LEU A 115 13.03 2.17 7.33
CA LEU A 115 12.29 1.19 8.13
C LEU A 115 13.03 0.93 9.43
N THR A 116 12.32 1.03 10.56
CA THR A 116 12.85 0.76 11.90
C THR A 116 12.00 -0.32 12.58
N GLN A 117 12.67 -1.32 13.15
CA GLN A 117 12.07 -2.36 13.99
C GLN A 117 12.90 -2.49 15.26
N GLU A 118 12.29 -2.24 16.42
CA GLU A 118 13.02 -2.19 17.70
C GLU A 118 13.24 -3.58 18.30
N GLU A 119 12.24 -4.46 18.20
CA GLU A 119 12.29 -5.80 18.75
C GLU A 119 11.89 -6.86 17.70
N PRO A 120 12.33 -8.13 17.86
CA PRO A 120 11.90 -9.20 16.97
C PRO A 120 10.38 -9.32 16.92
N TYR A 121 9.81 -9.33 15.72
CA TYR A 121 8.36 -9.40 15.48
C TYR A 121 7.57 -8.20 16.04
N SER A 122 8.23 -7.11 16.45
CA SER A 122 7.55 -5.86 16.74
C SER A 122 7.04 -5.21 15.46
N ASP A 123 6.22 -4.19 15.63
CA ASP A 123 5.81 -3.34 14.52
C ASP A 123 7.02 -2.74 13.79
N ILE A 124 6.81 -2.47 12.50
CA ILE A 124 7.80 -1.84 11.62
C ILE A 124 7.30 -0.44 11.33
N ILE A 125 8.11 0.54 11.72
CA ILE A 125 7.83 1.95 11.52
C ILE A 125 8.52 2.43 10.25
N ALA A 126 7.75 2.98 9.32
CA ALA A 126 8.23 3.60 8.09
C ALA A 126 8.31 5.12 8.24
N THR A 127 9.43 5.71 7.86
CA THR A 127 9.64 7.17 7.80
C THR A 127 10.06 7.60 6.40
N PRO A 128 9.80 8.85 5.98
CA PRO A 128 10.22 9.35 4.68
C PRO A 128 11.74 9.28 4.49
N GLY A 129 12.17 8.66 3.39
CA GLY A 129 13.56 8.62 2.98
C GLY A 129 13.95 9.78 2.07
N PRO A 130 15.24 9.87 1.68
CA PRO A 130 15.75 10.94 0.81
C PRO A 130 15.05 11.02 -0.55
N ARG A 131 14.54 9.89 -1.06
CA ARG A 131 13.88 9.79 -2.36
C ARG A 131 12.35 9.74 -2.27
N PHE A 132 11.78 10.03 -1.10
CA PHE A 132 10.34 9.89 -0.86
C PHE A 132 9.47 10.71 -1.82
N HIS A 133 9.94 11.88 -2.29
CA HIS A 133 9.21 12.75 -3.23
C HIS A 133 9.78 12.79 -4.65
N ILE A 134 10.78 11.94 -4.95
CA ILE A 134 11.57 12.00 -6.19
C ILE A 134 11.23 10.84 -7.14
N ILE A 135 10.68 9.75 -6.61
CA ILE A 135 10.37 8.51 -7.34
C ILE A 135 8.99 8.57 -7.96
#